data_AF-A0A966CNT2-F1
#
_entry.id   AF-A0A966CNT2-F1
#
_cell.length_a   1.000
_cell.length_b   1.000
_cell.length_c   1.000
_cell.angle_alpha   90.00
_cell.angle_beta   90.00
_cell.angle_gamma   90.00
#
_symmetry.space_group_name_H-M   'P 1'
#
loop_
_entity.id
_entity.type
_entity.pdbx_description
1 polymer ?
#
loop_
_entity_poly.entity_id
_entity_poly.type
_entity_poly.pdbx_seq_one_letter_code
_entity_poly.pdbx_strand_id
1 'polypeptide(L)'
;MTAVITQILKESRDYYRDLKRELVGKLLLNSGGSLIIKSIRGGEYLYVRKNIKKKRIDLYVGPKNNDLYVEILEKLNSRKKNIKQLRASKIAMKELQVDRSEIINEDYLPSLRALFERFEKDGLWDECLQIIGSWCFIIYQ
;
A
#
# COMPACT_ATOMS: atom_id res chain seq x y z
N MET A 1 10.14 25.57 -28.42
CA MET A 1 10.48 24.13 -28.34
C MET A 1 11.05 23.75 -26.98
N THR A 2 12.05 24.46 -26.46
CA THR A 2 12.69 24.18 -25.15
C THR A 2 11.69 24.13 -24.00
N ALA A 3 10.78 25.12 -23.91
CA ALA A 3 9.74 25.15 -22.87
C ALA A 3 8.76 23.95 -22.93
N VAL A 4 8.44 23.46 -24.13
CA VAL A 4 7.55 22.30 -24.33
C VAL A 4 8.23 21.01 -23.87
N ILE A 5 9.51 20.83 -24.22
CA ILE A 5 10.29 19.66 -23.79
C ILE A 5 10.44 19.66 -22.27
N THR A 6 10.74 20.80 -21.65
CA THR A 6 10.84 20.91 -20.19
C THR A 6 9.52 20.58 -19.50
N GLN A 7 8.39 21.03 -20.07
CA GLN A 7 7.07 20.74 -19.53
C GLN A 7 6.74 19.24 -19.62
N ILE A 8 7.00 18.59 -20.76
CA ILE A 8 6.79 17.14 -20.93
C ILE A 8 7.64 16.34 -19.94
N LEU A 9 8.90 16.72 -19.74
CA LEU A 9 9.78 16.06 -18.77
C LEU A 9 9.26 16.24 -17.34
N LYS A 10 8.73 17.42 -17.00
CA LYS A 10 8.11 17.66 -15.70
C LYS A 10 6.88 16.77 -15.49
N GLU A 11 5.95 16.76 -16.45
CA GLU A 11 4.74 15.93 -16.40
C GLU A 11 5.06 14.43 -16.29
N SER A 12 6.08 13.97 -17.02
CA SER A 12 6.54 12.57 -16.95
C SER A 12 7.07 12.22 -15.57
N ARG A 13 7.85 13.12 -14.94
CA ARG A 13 8.37 12.93 -13.58
C ARG A 13 7.24 12.88 -12.57
N ASP A 14 6.29 13.80 -12.66
CA ASP A 14 5.14 13.89 -11.75
C ASP A 14 4.25 12.64 -11.88
N TYR A 15 3.99 12.18 -13.11
CA TYR A 15 3.30 10.91 -13.36
C TYR A 15 3.96 9.72 -12.65
N TYR A 16 5.29 9.54 -12.79
CA TYR A 16 5.97 8.40 -12.16
C TYR A 16 6.07 8.52 -10.64
N ARG A 17 6.10 9.75 -10.08
CA ARG A 17 6.01 9.97 -8.63
C ARG A 17 4.67 9.49 -8.08
N ASP A 18 3.58 9.89 -8.72
CA ASP A 18 2.23 9.50 -8.29
C ASP A 18 2.00 8.01 -8.46
N LEU A 19 2.44 7.44 -9.59
CA LEU A 19 2.38 6.00 -9.82
C LEU A 19 3.18 5.22 -8.76
N LYS A 20 4.38 5.69 -8.39
CA LYS A 20 5.20 5.08 -7.34
C LYS A 20 4.45 5.12 -6.00
N ARG A 21 3.92 6.28 -5.60
CA ARG A 21 3.15 6.46 -4.36
C ARG A 21 1.95 5.51 -4.30
N GLU A 22 1.18 5.43 -5.37
CA GLU A 22 0.01 4.54 -5.47
C GLU A 22 0.39 3.07 -5.33
N LEU A 23 1.44 2.64 -6.05
CA LEU A 23 1.91 1.25 -6.03
C LEU A 23 2.45 0.85 -4.65
N VAL A 24 3.16 1.74 -3.99
CA VAL A 24 3.65 1.54 -2.61
C VAL A 24 2.47 1.39 -1.66
N GLY A 25 1.47 2.28 -1.73
CA GLY A 25 0.24 2.16 -0.93
C GLY A 25 -0.46 0.82 -1.13
N LYS A 26 -0.66 0.39 -2.39
CA LYS A 26 -1.24 -0.92 -2.70
C LYS A 26 -0.43 -2.08 -2.11
N LEU A 27 0.90 -1.99 -2.11
CA LEU A 27 1.78 -3.06 -1.60
C LEU A 27 1.88 -3.09 -0.07
N LEU A 28 1.69 -1.95 0.60
CA LEU A 28 1.60 -1.86 2.06
C LEU A 28 0.31 -2.51 2.56
N LEU A 29 -0.83 -2.15 1.95
CA LEU A 29 -2.14 -2.72 2.28
C LEU A 29 -2.21 -4.22 1.98
N ASN A 30 -1.57 -4.64 0.89
CA ASN A 30 -1.48 -6.04 0.52
C ASN A 30 -0.10 -6.61 0.79
N SER A 31 0.17 -7.02 2.03
CA SER A 31 1.45 -7.64 2.43
C SER A 31 1.68 -9.06 1.88
N GLY A 32 0.83 -9.54 0.97
CA GLY A 32 0.95 -10.84 0.29
C GLY A 32 0.50 -12.04 1.14
N GLY A 33 0.82 -13.24 0.67
CA GLY A 33 0.42 -14.50 1.31
C GLY A 33 -0.45 -15.35 0.40
N SER A 34 -1.06 -16.38 0.98
CA SER A 34 -1.98 -17.29 0.31
C SER A 34 -3.33 -17.26 1.01
N LEU A 35 -4.42 -17.14 0.24
CA LEU A 35 -5.76 -17.25 0.76
C LEU A 35 -6.04 -18.71 1.14
N ILE A 36 -6.56 -18.93 2.34
CA ILE A 36 -6.99 -20.24 2.82
C ILE A 36 -8.40 -20.13 3.43
N ILE A 37 -9.13 -21.23 3.40
CA ILE A 37 -10.44 -21.38 4.06
C ILE A 37 -10.28 -22.38 5.20
N LYS A 38 -10.87 -22.09 6.36
CA LYS A 38 -10.99 -23.04 7.48
C LYS A 38 -12.44 -23.22 7.89
N SER A 39 -12.82 -24.47 8.14
CA SER A 39 -14.12 -24.82 8.70
C SER A 39 -14.01 -24.93 10.22
N ILE A 40 -14.78 -24.14 10.96
CA ILE A 40 -14.77 -24.11 12.43
C ILE A 40 -16.23 -24.10 12.91
N ARG A 41 -16.62 -25.13 13.68
CA ARG A 41 -17.98 -25.27 14.25
C ARG A 41 -19.10 -25.07 13.20
N GLY A 42 -18.93 -25.63 12.01
CA GLY A 42 -19.91 -25.53 10.92
C GLY A 42 -19.87 -24.24 10.09
N GLY A 43 -19.08 -23.24 10.50
CA GLY A 43 -18.84 -22.03 9.70
C GLY A 43 -17.56 -22.12 8.88
N GLU A 44 -17.52 -21.44 7.73
CA GLU A 44 -16.31 -21.28 6.92
C GLU A 44 -15.75 -19.86 7.06
N TYR A 45 -14.43 -19.76 7.21
CA TYR A 45 -13.74 -18.51 7.50
C TYR A 45 -12.50 -18.33 6.62
N LEU A 46 -12.28 -17.09 6.17
CA LEU A 46 -11.16 -16.70 5.33
C LEU A 46 -9.97 -16.30 6.19
N TYR A 47 -8.79 -16.79 5.80
CA TYR A 47 -7.51 -16.38 6.37
C TYR A 47 -6.50 -16.10 5.27
N VAL A 48 -5.58 -15.17 5.53
CA VAL A 48 -4.36 -14.99 4.74
C VAL A 48 -3.20 -15.64 5.46
N ARG A 49 -2.66 -16.69 4.86
CA ARG A 49 -1.49 -17.42 5.33
C ARG A 49 -0.21 -16.70 4.92
N LYS A 50 0.66 -16.43 5.89
CA LYS A 50 1.96 -15.78 5.71
C LYS A 50 3.07 -16.54 6.42
N ASN A 51 4.29 -16.37 5.91
CA ASN A 51 5.50 -16.78 6.60
C ASN A 51 6.14 -15.52 7.21
N ILE A 52 6.08 -15.38 8.53
CA ILE A 52 6.64 -14.25 9.27
C ILE A 52 7.69 -14.81 10.23
N LYS A 53 8.94 -14.34 10.15
CA LYS A 53 10.06 -14.79 11.00
C LYS A 53 10.17 -16.33 11.07
N LYS A 54 10.12 -16.99 9.90
CA LYS A 54 10.14 -18.46 9.72
C LYS A 54 8.95 -19.23 10.33
N LYS A 55 7.94 -18.53 10.86
CA LYS A 55 6.69 -19.14 11.36
C LYS A 55 5.56 -18.94 10.37
N ARG A 56 4.74 -19.96 10.20
CA ARG A 56 3.52 -19.89 9.40
C ARG A 56 2.40 -19.34 10.27
N ILE A 57 1.83 -18.21 9.88
CA ILE A 57 0.76 -17.53 10.60
C ILE A 57 -0.43 -17.40 9.67
N ASP A 58 -1.61 -17.76 10.16
CA ASP A 58 -2.87 -17.61 9.44
C ASP A 58 -3.62 -16.41 10.05
N LEU A 59 -3.65 -15.29 9.33
CA LEU A 59 -4.32 -14.06 9.77
C LEU A 59 -5.79 -14.12 9.39
N TYR A 60 -6.68 -14.00 10.37
CA TYR A 60 -8.12 -13.97 10.13
C TYR A 60 -8.52 -12.74 9.32
N VAL A 61 -9.39 -12.94 8.34
CA VAL A 61 -9.96 -11.86 7.52
C VAL A 61 -11.43 -11.65 7.88
N GLY A 62 -12.22 -12.73 7.88
CA GLY A 62 -13.66 -12.65 8.04
C GLY A 62 -14.36 -13.98 7.77
N PRO A 63 -15.68 -14.04 7.95
CA PRO A 63 -16.49 -15.16 7.48
C PRO A 63 -16.38 -15.29 5.96
N LYS A 64 -16.47 -16.52 5.44
CA LYS A 64 -16.46 -16.76 4.00
C LYS A 64 -17.75 -16.22 3.39
N ASN A 65 -17.62 -15.12 2.68
CA ASN A 65 -18.58 -14.60 1.71
C ASN A 65 -17.89 -14.58 0.34
N ASN A 66 -18.63 -14.82 -0.75
CA ASN A 66 -18.13 -14.73 -2.12
C ASN A 66 -17.51 -13.36 -2.42
N ASP A 67 -18.15 -12.26 -2.01
CA ASP A 67 -17.65 -10.91 -2.32
C ASP A 67 -16.27 -10.67 -1.66
N LEU A 68 -16.18 -10.97 -0.37
CA LEU A 68 -14.93 -10.84 0.40
C LEU A 68 -13.85 -11.79 -0.13
N TYR A 69 -14.21 -13.00 -0.55
CA TYR A 69 -13.28 -13.95 -1.15
C TYR A 69 -12.67 -13.39 -2.45
N VAL A 70 -13.52 -12.91 -3.35
CA VAL A 70 -13.10 -12.34 -4.64
C VAL A 70 -12.22 -11.11 -4.40
N GLU A 71 -12.64 -10.18 -3.54
CA GLU A 71 -11.89 -8.95 -3.24
C GLU A 71 -10.47 -9.26 -2.74
N ILE A 72 -10.33 -10.20 -1.80
CA ILE A 72 -9.04 -10.55 -1.22
C ILE A 72 -8.18 -11.32 -2.23
N LEU A 73 -8.78 -12.20 -3.02
CA LEU A 73 -8.07 -12.95 -4.06
C LEU A 73 -7.52 -12.03 -5.14
N GLU A 74 -8.31 -11.06 -5.61
CA GLU A 74 -7.88 -10.05 -6.57
C GLU A 74 -6.73 -9.21 -6.02
N LYS A 75 -6.85 -8.74 -4.77
CA LYS A 75 -5.76 -8.04 -4.08
C LYS A 75 -4.49 -8.90 -4.10
N LEU A 76 -4.54 -10.14 -3.60
CA LEU A 76 -3.36 -11.03 -3.55
C LEU A 76 -2.73 -11.27 -4.93
N ASN A 77 -3.56 -11.47 -5.96
CA ASN A 77 -3.10 -11.68 -7.33
C ASN A 77 -2.47 -10.44 -7.95
N SER A 78 -2.98 -9.24 -7.63
CA SER A 78 -2.44 -7.98 -8.15
C SER A 78 -1.03 -7.67 -7.61
N ARG A 79 -0.60 -8.31 -6.50
CA ARG A 79 0.69 -8.03 -5.85
C ARG A 79 1.88 -8.17 -6.79
N LYS A 80 1.97 -9.29 -7.53
CA LYS A 80 3.10 -9.55 -8.45
C LYS A 80 3.15 -8.48 -9.55
N LYS A 81 1.98 -8.11 -10.09
CA LYS A 81 1.85 -7.04 -11.08
C LYS A 81 2.30 -5.69 -10.51
N ASN A 82 1.84 -5.35 -9.30
CA ASN A 82 2.21 -4.10 -8.63
C ASN A 82 3.72 -4.02 -8.34
N ILE A 83 4.36 -5.12 -7.91
CA ILE A 83 5.82 -5.18 -7.72
C ILE A 83 6.55 -4.94 -9.05
N LYS A 84 6.10 -5.58 -10.13
CA LYS A 84 6.70 -5.41 -11.45
C LYS A 84 6.57 -3.97 -11.93
N GLN A 85 5.39 -3.37 -11.77
CA GLN A 85 5.14 -1.98 -12.14
C GLN A 85 5.97 -1.00 -11.29
N LEU A 86 6.14 -1.26 -9.99
CA LEU A 86 6.94 -0.40 -9.11
C LEU A 86 8.43 -0.43 -9.48
N ARG A 87 8.94 -1.60 -9.87
CA ARG A 87 10.32 -1.70 -10.40
C ARG A 87 10.47 -0.90 -11.69
N ALA A 88 9.50 -1.04 -12.61
CA ALA A 88 9.52 -0.31 -13.87
C ALA A 88 9.43 1.20 -13.67
N SER A 89 8.58 1.69 -12.74
CA SER A 89 8.48 3.12 -12.45
C SER A 89 9.78 3.67 -11.87
N LYS A 90 10.44 2.95 -10.95
CA LYS A 90 11.74 3.36 -10.41
C LYS A 90 12.84 3.42 -11.48
N ILE A 91 12.80 2.54 -12.48
CA ILE A 91 13.72 2.59 -13.64
C ILE A 91 13.44 3.83 -14.49
N ALA A 92 12.18 4.09 -14.85
CA ALA A 92 11.81 5.26 -15.64
C ALA A 92 12.15 6.58 -14.93
N MET A 93 11.97 6.66 -13.61
CA MET A 93 12.39 7.82 -12.81
C MET A 93 13.90 8.06 -12.90
N LYS A 94 14.71 6.98 -12.91
CA LYS A 94 16.16 7.09 -13.07
C LYS A 94 16.54 7.62 -14.45
N GLU A 95 15.87 7.17 -15.51
CA GLU A 95 16.07 7.65 -16.88
C GLU A 95 15.70 9.14 -17.03
N LEU A 96 14.66 9.59 -16.32
CA LEU A 96 14.24 10.99 -16.26
C LEU A 96 15.11 11.88 -15.34
N GLN A 97 16.20 11.34 -14.79
CA GLN A 97 17.11 12.02 -13.86
C GLN A 97 16.39 12.56 -12.61
N VAL A 98 15.38 11.83 -12.12
CA VAL A 98 14.81 12.10 -10.78
C VAL A 98 15.86 11.79 -9.72
N ASP A 99 15.88 12.58 -8.66
CA ASP A 99 16.85 12.42 -7.58
C ASP A 99 16.78 11.02 -6.96
N ARG A 100 17.96 10.46 -6.64
CA ARG A 100 18.06 9.08 -6.11
C ARG A 100 17.37 8.94 -4.76
N SER A 101 17.42 9.96 -3.90
CA SER A 101 16.76 9.94 -2.60
C SER A 101 15.24 9.84 -2.78
N GLU A 102 14.69 10.51 -3.79
CA GLU A 102 13.28 10.46 -4.12
C GLU A 102 12.83 9.10 -4.68
N ILE A 103 13.71 8.39 -5.40
CA ILE A 103 13.42 7.04 -5.90
C ILE A 103 13.44 6.00 -4.76
N ILE A 104 14.34 6.16 -3.79
CA ILE A 104 14.53 5.22 -2.68
C ILE A 104 13.51 5.46 -1.58
N ASN A 105 13.38 6.70 -1.14
CA ASN A 105 12.55 7.07 0.01
C ASN A 105 11.11 7.22 -0.41
N GLU A 106 10.20 6.80 0.45
CA GLU A 106 8.77 6.97 0.23
C GLU A 106 8.30 8.19 1.02
N ASP A 107 7.68 9.14 0.32
CA ASP A 107 7.05 10.29 0.94
C ASP A 107 5.62 9.95 1.33
N TYR A 108 5.44 9.64 2.62
CA TYR A 108 4.14 9.29 3.19
C TYR A 108 3.32 10.51 3.63
N LEU A 109 3.88 11.72 3.62
CA LEU A 109 3.18 12.93 4.09
C LEU A 109 1.87 13.18 3.34
N PRO A 110 1.78 13.04 2.00
CA PRO A 110 0.52 13.23 1.29
C PRO A 110 -0.56 12.22 1.73
N SER A 111 -0.17 10.96 1.92
CA SER A 111 -1.08 9.90 2.36
C SER A 111 -1.55 10.11 3.79
N LEU A 112 -0.67 10.55 4.69
CA LEU A 112 -1.02 10.89 6.07
C LEU A 112 -1.95 12.09 6.11
N ARG A 113 -1.71 13.13 5.31
CA ARG A 113 -2.60 14.29 5.20
C ARG A 113 -3.99 13.87 4.72
N ALA A 114 -4.09 13.09 3.64
CA ALA A 114 -5.36 12.61 3.13
C ALA A 114 -6.13 11.76 4.16
N LEU A 115 -5.40 10.96 4.96
CA LEU A 115 -5.97 10.19 6.06
C LEU A 115 -6.53 11.11 7.15
N PHE A 116 -5.79 12.16 7.54
CA PHE A 116 -6.25 13.14 8.53
C PHE A 116 -7.46 13.94 8.07
N GLU A 117 -7.44 14.43 6.83
CA GLU A 117 -8.60 15.12 6.24
C GLU A 117 -9.84 14.22 6.23
N ARG A 118 -9.67 12.91 6.00
CA ARG A 118 -10.77 11.96 6.06
C ARG A 118 -11.29 11.74 7.47
N PHE A 119 -10.41 11.57 8.45
CA PHE A 119 -10.80 11.45 9.86
C PHE A 119 -11.53 12.69 10.37
N GLU A 120 -11.06 13.88 9.98
CA GLU A 120 -11.72 15.15 10.31
C GLU A 120 -13.13 15.21 9.70
N LYS A 121 -13.27 14.85 8.42
CA LYS A 121 -14.57 14.82 7.74
C LYS A 121 -15.55 13.82 8.37
N ASP A 122 -15.05 12.67 8.82
CA ASP A 122 -15.86 11.62 9.42
C ASP A 122 -16.07 11.80 10.94
N GLY A 123 -15.50 12.86 11.55
CA GLY A 123 -15.66 13.19 12.97
C GLY A 123 -14.86 12.31 13.94
N LEU A 124 -13.83 11.61 13.44
CA LEU A 124 -13.07 10.56 14.13
C LEU A 124 -11.72 11.08 14.67
N TRP A 125 -11.74 12.25 15.30
CA TRP A 125 -10.51 12.93 15.72
C TRP A 125 -9.79 12.20 16.87
N ASP A 126 -10.55 11.64 17.81
CA ASP A 126 -9.99 10.95 18.97
C ASP A 126 -9.34 9.62 18.60
N GLU A 127 -9.96 8.86 17.69
CA GLU A 127 -9.39 7.62 17.14
C GLU A 127 -8.12 7.91 16.34
N CYS A 128 -8.12 9.02 15.60
CA CYS A 128 -6.96 9.48 14.88
C CYS A 128 -5.77 9.78 15.82
N LEU A 129 -6.01 10.54 16.90
CA LEU A 129 -5.00 10.85 17.91
C LEU A 129 -4.46 9.59 18.60
N GLN A 130 -5.31 8.61 18.88
CA GLN A 130 -4.87 7.33 19.45
C GLN A 130 -3.95 6.56 18.49
N ILE A 131 -4.27 6.52 17.19
CA ILE A 131 -3.45 5.85 16.18
C ILE A 131 -2.08 6.52 16.04
N ILE A 132 -2.04 7.85 15.90
CA ILE A 132 -0.79 8.61 15.79
C ILE A 132 0.03 8.46 17.06
N GLY A 133 -0.58 8.65 18.23
CA GLY A 133 0.08 8.53 19.53
C GLY A 133 0.75 7.17 19.70
N SER A 134 0.08 6.10 19.27
CA SER A 134 0.63 4.74 19.27
C SER A 134 1.82 4.59 18.33
N TRP A 135 1.78 5.21 17.14
CA TRP A 135 2.88 5.17 16.16
C TRP A 135 4.10 5.98 16.60
N CYS A 136 3.89 7.19 17.12
CA CYS A 136 4.96 8.03 17.64
C CYS A 136 5.66 7.33 18.82
N PHE A 137 4.91 6.69 19.72
CA PHE A 137 5.50 5.97 20.85
C PHE A 137 6.39 4.79 20.43
N ILE A 138 6.04 4.09 19.35
CA ILE A 138 6.83 2.96 18.82
C ILE A 138 8.14 3.42 18.14
N ILE A 139 8.20 4.66 17.63
CA ILE A 139 9.39 5.20 16.91
C ILE A 139 10.40 5.85 17.87
N TYR A 140 9.96 6.33 19.04
CA TYR A 140 10.82 6.99 20.03
C TYR A 140 11.42 6.04 21.09
N GLN A 141 11.24 4.72 20.97
CA GLN A 141 12.00 3.69 21.71
C GLN A 141 13.16 3.16 20.88
#